data_AF-A0A923WF05-F1
#
_entry.id   AF-A0A923WF05-F1
#
_cell.length_a   1.000
_cell.length_b   1.000
_cell.length_c   1.000
_cell.angle_alpha   90.00
_cell.angle_beta   90.00
_cell.angle_gamma   90.00
#
_symmetry.space_group_name_H-M   'P 1'
#
loop_
_entity.id
_entity.type
_entity.pdbx_description
1 polymer ?
#
loop_
_entity_poly.entity_id
_entity_poly.type
_entity_poly.pdbx_seq_one_letter_code
_entity_poly.pdbx_strand_id
1 'polypeptide(L)'
;MLALVPTSPPRLTYLRIRNYRALRDVEFRDLMPLTVLIGANGSGQSTVLDALDFWAEFERGYGQEAWKKRNGINGLHSVGDGAPLQIEGIITPVGSHQQLVRTMTVIADSYGTPGACFTLEESGRFRQRV
;
A
#
# COMPACT_ATOMS: atom_id res chain seq x y z
N MET A 1 -17.81 26.30 23.55
CA MET A 1 -16.60 25.58 23.99
C MET A 1 -16.27 24.54 22.91
N LEU A 2 -15.40 24.89 21.96
CA LEU A 2 -14.98 23.97 20.89
C LEU A 2 -13.85 23.11 21.46
N ALA A 3 -14.09 21.82 21.67
CA ALA A 3 -13.01 20.88 21.92
C ALA A 3 -12.17 20.80 20.64
N LEU A 4 -10.91 21.24 20.72
CA LEU A 4 -9.91 20.93 19.70
C LEU A 4 -9.74 19.42 19.71
N VAL A 5 -10.42 18.72 18.79
CA VAL A 5 -10.14 17.31 18.53
C VAL A 5 -8.66 17.26 18.16
N PRO A 6 -7.80 16.54 18.91
CA PRO A 6 -6.40 16.43 18.51
C PRO A 6 -6.36 15.79 17.12
N THR A 7 -5.99 16.58 16.11
CA THR A 7 -5.88 16.18 14.71
C THR A 7 -4.61 15.36 14.53
N SER A 8 -4.48 14.24 15.24
CA SER A 8 -3.40 13.31 14.96
C SER A 8 -3.67 12.72 13.56
N PRO A 9 -2.65 12.66 12.69
CA PRO A 9 -2.83 12.21 11.33
C PRO A 9 -3.33 10.76 11.31
N PRO A 10 -4.12 10.37 10.28
CA PRO A 10 -4.52 8.98 10.08
C PRO A 10 -3.30 8.05 10.08
N ARG A 11 -3.46 6.85 10.63
CA ARG A 11 -2.37 5.89 10.85
C ARG A 11 -2.52 4.67 9.96
N LEU A 12 -1.45 4.26 9.30
CA LEU A 12 -1.37 2.97 8.63
C LEU A 12 -1.16 1.88 9.69
N THR A 13 -2.13 0.99 9.86
CA THR A 13 -2.11 -0.08 10.88
C THR A 13 -1.88 -1.47 10.30
N TYR A 14 -2.04 -1.62 8.99
CA TYR A 14 -1.79 -2.85 8.25
C TYR A 14 -1.29 -2.50 6.85
N LEU A 15 -0.39 -3.32 6.31
CA LEU A 15 0.13 -3.21 4.95
C LEU A 15 0.40 -4.60 4.40
N ARG A 16 -0.11 -4.89 3.20
CA ARG A 16 0.28 -6.07 2.43
C ARG A 16 0.68 -5.67 1.02
N ILE A 17 1.81 -6.18 0.57
CA ILE A 17 2.38 -5.91 -0.75
C ILE A 17 2.55 -7.24 -1.47
N ARG A 18 1.98 -7.35 -2.67
CA ARG A 18 2.10 -8.51 -3.54
C ARG A 18 2.59 -8.14 -4.93
N ASN A 19 3.47 -8.99 -5.47
CA ASN A 19 4.02 -8.91 -6.82
C ASN A 19 4.67 -7.55 -7.15
N TYR A 20 5.36 -6.94 -6.18
CA TYR A 20 6.00 -5.64 -6.32
C TYR A 20 7.52 -5.79 -6.29
N ARG A 21 8.18 -5.67 -7.45
CA ARG A 21 9.64 -5.82 -7.61
C ARG A 21 10.13 -7.14 -7.00
N ALA A 22 11.01 -7.10 -6.01
CA ALA A 22 11.52 -8.29 -5.32
C ALA A 22 10.52 -8.89 -4.32
N LEU A 23 9.44 -8.17 -3.97
CA LEU A 23 8.46 -8.58 -2.96
C LEU A 23 7.33 -9.39 -3.60
N ARG A 24 7.35 -10.71 -3.40
CA ARG A 24 6.26 -11.60 -3.87
C ARG A 24 5.00 -11.47 -3.04
N ASP A 25 5.13 -11.61 -1.73
CA ASP A 25 4.04 -11.46 -0.77
C ASP A 25 4.64 -11.10 0.59
N VAL A 26 4.46 -9.86 1.02
CA VAL A 26 4.94 -9.35 2.31
C VAL A 26 3.77 -8.72 3.04
N GLU A 27 3.59 -9.11 4.30
CA GLU A 27 2.48 -8.65 5.14
C GLU A 27 3.04 -8.09 6.46
N PHE A 28 2.61 -6.87 6.78
CA PHE A 28 2.86 -6.20 8.04
C PHE A 28 1.54 -6.03 8.78
N ARG A 29 1.46 -6.63 9.97
CA ARG A 29 0.32 -6.54 10.87
C ARG A 29 0.65 -5.62 12.02
N ASP A 30 -0.37 -4.94 12.54
CA ASP A 30 -0.29 -4.12 13.76
C ASP A 30 0.84 -3.07 13.71
N LEU A 31 0.95 -2.37 12.56
CA LEU A 31 1.93 -1.31 12.36
C LEU A 31 1.76 -0.22 13.43
N MET A 32 2.84 0.05 14.16
CA MET A 32 2.89 1.08 15.18
C MET A 32 3.28 2.44 14.58
N PRO A 33 2.95 3.56 15.24
CA PRO A 33 3.32 4.90 14.77
C PRO A 33 4.81 5.06 14.44
N LEU A 34 5.66 4.31 15.14
CA LEU A 34 7.05 4.09 14.78
C LEU A 34 7.24 2.60 14.47
N THR A 35 7.46 2.29 13.19
CA THR A 35 7.83 0.95 12.73
C THR A 35 9.22 1.02 12.12
N VAL A 36 10.14 0.17 12.58
CA VAL A 36 11.51 0.09 12.08
C VAL A 36 11.66 -1.20 11.30
N LEU A 37 12.02 -1.09 10.02
CA LEU A 37 12.39 -2.25 9.20
C LEU A 37 13.89 -2.51 9.42
N ILE A 38 14.26 -3.75 9.79
CA ILE A 38 15.66 -4.17 9.98
C ILE A 38 15.91 -5.45 9.16
N GLY A 39 17.02 -5.50 8.43
CA GLY A 39 17.37 -6.62 7.56
C GLY A 39 18.72 -6.41 6.87
N ALA A 40 19.20 -7.43 6.17
CA ALA A 40 20.42 -7.34 5.36
C ALA A 40 20.22 -6.43 4.13
N ASN A 41 21.31 -5.89 3.59
CA ASN A 41 21.26 -5.14 2.34
C ASN A 41 20.67 -6.00 1.21
N GLY A 42 19.70 -5.43 0.49
CA GLY A 42 19.00 -6.14 -0.59
C GLY A 42 17.83 -7.02 -0.13
N SER A 43 17.50 -7.07 1.17
CA SER A 43 16.34 -7.82 1.68
C SER A 43 14.97 -7.23 1.31
N GLY A 44 14.93 -6.08 0.64
CA GLY A 44 13.69 -5.46 0.15
C GLY A 44 13.12 -4.35 1.04
N GLN A 45 13.83 -3.90 2.08
CA GLN A 45 13.36 -2.82 2.97
C GLN A 45 13.08 -1.51 2.22
N SER A 46 14.00 -1.09 1.35
CA SER A 46 13.78 0.08 0.49
C SER A 46 12.66 -0.14 -0.52
N THR A 47 12.38 -1.39 -0.90
CA THR A 47 11.28 -1.74 -1.80
C THR A 47 9.93 -1.58 -1.11
N VAL A 48 9.83 -1.86 0.20
CA VAL A 48 8.61 -1.60 0.98
C VAL A 48 8.31 -0.10 1.05
N LEU A 49 9.33 0.73 1.31
CA LEU A 49 9.17 2.19 1.32
C LEU A 49 8.78 2.72 -0.06
N ASP A 50 9.41 2.22 -1.12
CA ASP A 50 9.08 2.61 -2.49
C ASP A 50 7.65 2.22 -2.91
N ALA A 51 7.12 1.10 -2.40
CA ALA A 51 5.73 0.70 -2.59
C ALA A 51 4.74 1.65 -1.90
N LEU A 52 5.08 2.14 -0.69
CA LEU A 52 4.29 3.18 -0.01
C LEU A 52 4.32 4.51 -0.77
N ASP A 53 5.48 4.92 -1.27
CA ASP A 53 5.61 6.12 -2.11
C ASP A 53 4.78 5.97 -3.39
N PHE A 54 4.79 4.79 -4.01
CA PHE A 54 4.01 4.49 -5.20
C PHE A 54 2.50 4.60 -4.92
N TRP A 55 2.02 4.02 -3.81
CA TRP A 55 0.63 4.17 -3.41
C TRP A 55 0.26 5.64 -3.15
N ALA A 56 1.11 6.40 -2.45
CA ALA A 56 0.88 7.81 -2.20
C ALA A 56 0.84 8.66 -3.47
N GLU A 57 1.68 8.38 -4.47
CA GLU A 57 1.64 9.05 -5.78
C GLU A 57 0.34 8.75 -6.54
N PHE A 58 -0.15 7.51 -6.49
CA PHE A 58 -1.44 7.12 -7.07
C PHE A 58 -2.63 7.82 -6.42
N GLU A 59 -2.67 7.91 -5.08
CA GLU A 59 -3.72 8.64 -4.35
C GLU A 59 -3.70 10.15 -4.66
N ARG A 60 -2.55 10.72 -5.02
CA ARG A 60 -2.42 12.12 -5.43
C ARG A 60 -2.76 12.36 -6.90
N GLY A 61 -3.10 11.31 -7.66
CA GLY A 61 -3.43 11.40 -9.09
C GLY A 61 -2.24 11.34 -10.04
N TYR A 62 -1.03 11.01 -9.56
CA TYR A 62 0.20 10.91 -10.36
C TYR A 62 0.53 9.48 -10.80
N GLY A 63 -0.48 8.64 -11.01
CA GLY A 63 -0.28 7.20 -11.24
C GLY A 63 0.52 6.87 -12.50
N GLN A 64 0.34 7.65 -13.58
CA GLN A 64 1.06 7.45 -14.83
C GLN A 64 2.55 7.82 -14.71
N GLU A 65 2.84 8.92 -14.02
CA GLU A 65 4.19 9.39 -13.73
C GLU A 65 4.89 8.43 -12.78
N ALA A 66 4.20 7.99 -11.72
CA ALA A 66 4.69 7.01 -10.74
C ALA A 66 5.08 5.68 -11.40
N TRP A 67 4.29 5.25 -12.38
CA TRP A 67 4.55 4.06 -13.17
C TRP A 67 5.76 4.24 -14.08
N LYS A 68 5.82 5.33 -14.86
CA LYS A 68 6.95 5.63 -15.75
C LYS A 68 8.27 5.76 -14.98
N LYS A 69 8.25 6.43 -13.83
CA LYS A 69 9.40 6.60 -12.92
C LYS A 69 10.02 5.27 -12.47
N ARG A 70 9.23 4.19 -12.47
CA ARG A 70 9.66 2.85 -12.04
C ARG A 70 9.83 1.87 -13.20
N ASN A 71 10.06 2.36 -14.42
CA ASN A 71 10.25 1.58 -15.64
C ASN A 71 9.02 0.71 -16.03
N GLY A 72 7.82 1.14 -15.63
CA GLY A 72 6.57 0.46 -15.94
C GLY A 72 6.53 -1.00 -15.46
N ILE A 73 5.86 -1.88 -16.21
CA ILE A 73 5.63 -3.28 -15.82
C ILE A 73 6.95 -4.03 -15.54
N ASN A 74 7.99 -3.77 -16.35
CA ASN A 74 9.28 -4.45 -16.24
C ASN A 74 10.05 -4.10 -14.96
N GLY A 75 9.78 -2.94 -14.35
CA GLY A 75 10.43 -2.51 -13.11
C GLY A 75 9.52 -2.56 -11.88
N LEU A 76 8.27 -2.98 -12.03
CA LEU A 76 7.27 -3.04 -10.96
C LEU A 76 6.78 -4.46 -10.68
N HIS A 77 6.66 -5.34 -11.68
CA HIS A 77 6.23 -6.71 -11.44
C HIS A 77 7.33 -7.58 -10.85
N SER A 78 6.96 -8.48 -9.95
CA SER A 78 7.82 -9.59 -9.57
C SER A 78 7.99 -10.57 -10.73
N VAL A 79 9.22 -11.02 -10.95
CA VAL A 79 9.54 -12.01 -12.00
C VAL A 79 8.96 -13.37 -11.62
N GLY A 80 8.19 -13.97 -12.54
CA GLY A 80 7.72 -15.35 -12.46
C GLY A 80 6.28 -15.55 -12.00
N ASP A 81 5.52 -14.49 -11.74
CA ASP A 81 4.10 -14.57 -11.38
C ASP A 81 3.26 -13.63 -12.28
N GLY A 82 2.23 -14.20 -12.93
CA GLY A 82 1.31 -13.47 -13.81
C GLY A 82 0.19 -12.77 -13.05
N ALA A 83 0.14 -12.93 -11.72
CA ALA A 83 -0.81 -12.28 -10.85
C ALA A 83 -0.54 -10.76 -10.76
N PRO A 84 -1.60 -9.93 -10.68
CA PRO A 84 -1.44 -8.47 -10.66
C PRO A 84 -0.69 -7.97 -9.43
N LEU A 85 -0.10 -6.78 -9.56
CA LEU A 85 0.50 -6.04 -8.45
C LEU A 85 -0.61 -5.53 -7.52
N GLN A 86 -0.45 -5.77 -6.21
CA GLN A 86 -1.42 -5.34 -5.22
C GLN A 86 -0.75 -4.73 -4.00
N ILE A 87 -1.26 -3.59 -3.56
CA ILE A 87 -0.89 -2.94 -2.31
C ILE A 87 -2.18 -2.71 -1.53
N GLU A 88 -2.29 -3.35 -0.39
CA GLU A 88 -3.42 -3.25 0.54
C GLU A 88 -2.95 -2.56 1.81
N GLY A 89 -3.73 -1.62 2.34
CA GLY A 89 -3.44 -1.05 3.63
C GLY A 89 -4.69 -0.59 4.38
N ILE A 90 -4.62 -0.66 5.71
CA ILE A 90 -5.69 -0.18 6.58
C ILE A 90 -5.24 1.13 7.19
N ILE A 91 -6.04 2.17 6.96
CA ILE A 91 -5.82 3.50 7.50
C ILE A 91 -6.86 3.76 8.59
N THR A 92 -6.38 3.99 9.80
CA THR A 92 -7.22 4.29 10.97
C THR A 92 -7.16 5.80 11.25
N PRO A 93 -8.27 6.55 11.09
CA PRO A 93 -8.35 7.94 11.50
C PRO A 93 -8.21 8.07 13.02
N VAL A 94 -7.51 9.09 13.50
CA VAL A 94 -7.39 9.31 14.94
C VAL A 94 -8.62 10.05 15.46
N GLY A 95 -9.25 9.52 16.51
CA GLY A 95 -10.48 10.06 17.09
C GLY A 95 -11.77 9.39 16.57
N SER A 96 -11.65 8.44 15.63
CA SER A 96 -12.77 7.65 15.11
C SER A 96 -12.57 6.17 15.40
N HIS A 97 -13.62 5.45 15.77
CA HIS A 97 -13.61 3.97 15.83
C HIS A 97 -13.70 3.32 14.45
N GLN A 98 -13.86 4.11 13.38
CA GLN A 98 -14.07 3.63 12.02
C GLN A 98 -12.72 3.38 11.34
N GLN A 99 -12.40 2.12 11.08
CA GLN A 99 -11.25 1.74 10.27
C GLN A 99 -11.65 1.77 8.79
N LEU A 100 -10.76 2.27 7.93
CA LEU A 100 -10.93 2.28 6.48
C LEU A 100 -9.92 1.31 5.87
N VAL A 101 -10.41 0.24 5.25
CA VAL A 101 -9.57 -0.66 4.44
C VAL A 101 -9.49 -0.06 3.06
N ARG A 102 -8.25 0.13 2.57
CA ARG A 102 -7.98 0.61 1.23
C ARG A 102 -7.12 -0.39 0.50
N THR A 103 -7.62 -0.85 -0.62
CA THR A 103 -6.89 -1.77 -1.48
C THR A 103 -6.64 -1.09 -2.81
N MET A 104 -5.37 -0.92 -3.14
CA MET A 104 -4.93 -0.48 -4.46
C MET A 104 -4.45 -1.71 -5.23
N THR A 105 -5.25 -2.12 -6.22
CA THR A 105 -4.82 -3.13 -7.19
C THR A 105 -4.39 -2.41 -8.46
N VAL A 106 -3.12 -2.59 -8.85
CA VAL A 106 -2.61 -2.02 -10.10
C VAL A 106 -2.45 -3.13 -11.12
N ILE A 107 -3.14 -2.97 -12.23
CA ILE A 107 -3.12 -3.88 -13.36
C ILE A 107 -2.54 -3.11 -14.54
N ALA A 108 -1.61 -3.71 -15.28
CA ALA A 108 -1.22 -3.17 -16.57
C ALA A 108 -2.19 -3.68 -17.64
N ASP A 109 -2.69 -2.79 -18.49
CA ASP A 109 -3.40 -3.22 -19.69
C ASP A 109 -2.44 -3.86 -20.71
N SER A 110 -2.99 -4.38 -21.81
CA SER A 110 -2.21 -4.99 -22.89
C SER A 110 -1.19 -4.06 -23.57
N TYR A 111 -1.30 -2.74 -23.33
CA TYR A 111 -0.40 -1.72 -23.86
C TYR A 111 0.67 -1.29 -22.84
N GLY A 112 0.69 -1.91 -21.65
CA GLY A 112 1.62 -1.58 -20.58
C GLY A 112 1.27 -0.30 -19.83
N THR A 113 0.06 0.24 -20.04
CA THR A 113 -0.46 1.40 -19.31
C THR A 113 -1.02 0.92 -17.96
N PRO A 114 -0.70 1.60 -16.85
CA PRO A 114 -1.27 1.25 -15.56
C PRO A 114 -2.74 1.65 -15.50
N GLY A 115 -3.60 0.68 -15.22
CA GLY A 115 -4.91 0.90 -14.62
C GLY A 115 -4.84 0.59 -13.13
N ALA A 116 -5.18 1.54 -12.27
CA ALA A 116 -5.38 1.26 -10.85
C ALA A 116 -6.88 1.14 -10.57
N CYS A 117 -7.27 0.02 -9.96
CA CYS A 117 -8.56 -0.13 -9.32
C CYS A 117 -8.37 0.11 -7.82
N PHE A 118 -9.06 1.13 -7.31
CA PHE A 118 -9.13 1.39 -5.88
C PHE A 118 -10.41 0.78 -5.35
N THR A 119 -10.29 -0.13 -4.39
CA THR A 119 -11.43 -0.64 -3.63
C THR A 119 -11.35 -0.05 -2.24
N LEU A 120 -12.42 0.67 -1.86
CA LEU A 120 -12.59 1.22 -0.52
C LEU A 120 -13.63 0.36 0.19
N GLU A 121 -13.23 -0.29 1.28
CA GLU A 121 -14.14 -1.04 2.13
C GLU A 121 -14.14 -0.44 3.54
N GLU A 122 -15.31 -0.11 4.06
CA GLU A 122 -15.44 0.22 5.48
C GLU A 122 -15.30 -1.09 6.28
N SER A 123 -14.24 -1.23 7.07
CA SER A 123 -14.06 -2.42 7.89
C SER A 123 -14.95 -2.35 9.12
N GLY A 124 -16.22 -2.70 8.94
CA GLY A 124 -17.11 -3.12 10.02
C GLY A 124 -16.89 -4.57 10.46
N ARG A 125 -15.93 -5.31 9.87
CA ARG A 125 -15.88 -6.78 10.00
C ARG A 125 -14.54 -7.49 9.77
N PHE A 126 -13.39 -6.85 10.01
CA PHE A 126 -12.14 -7.62 10.08
C PHE A 126 -12.04 -8.31 11.45
N ARG A 127 -12.85 -9.35 11.68
CA ARG A 127 -12.57 -10.31 12.75
C ARG A 127 -11.29 -11.04 12.32
N GLN A 128 -10.21 -10.81 13.07
CA GLN A 128 -9.02 -11.66 13.05
C GLN A 128 -9.47 -13.12 12.97
N ARG A 129 -9.15 -13.79 11.86
CA ARG A 129 -9.11 -15.25 11.87
C ARG A 129 -7.79 -15.61 12.54
N VAL A 130 -7.92 -16.04 13.79
CA VAL A 130 -6.92 -16.83 14.52
C VAL A 130 -6.82 -18.20 13.85
#